data_AF-A0A2N1MGE2-F1
#
_entry.id   AF-A0A2N1MGE2-F1
#
_cell.length_a   1.000
_cell.length_b   1.000
_cell.length_c   1.000
_cell.angle_alpha   90.00
_cell.angle_beta   90.00
_cell.angle_gamma   90.00
#
_symmetry.space_group_name_H-M   'P 1'
#
loop_
_entity.id
_entity.type
_entity.pdbx_description
1 polymer ?
#
loop_
_entity_poly.entity_id
_entity_poly.type
_entity_poly.pdbx_seq_one_letter_code
_entity_poly.pdbx_strand_id
1 'polypeptide(L)'
;MSGMALVSDNKSVYNKVEARKTIVSLCYIMAGMQNKFVNDFKLEIGLYLSVLDAICVAINTINSIGFSAYYIIVNNFKHKIANEHSLNIRKFLFEHVNNYHDIHEKRRPDAITLSTAKHMVT
;
A
#
# COMPACT_ATOMS: atom_id res chain seq x y z
N MET A 1 31.68 62.64 -2.60
CA MET A 1 32.52 61.56 -2.02
C MET A 1 31.56 60.62 -1.29
N SER A 2 30.92 59.65 -1.95
CA SER A 2 31.39 58.34 -2.43
C SER A 2 31.95 57.43 -1.32
N GLY A 3 31.34 56.24 -1.18
CA GLY A 3 31.81 55.05 -0.45
C GLY A 3 31.28 54.94 0.99
N MET A 4 30.75 53.81 1.48
CA MET A 4 30.64 52.45 0.96
C MET A 4 29.63 51.74 1.88
N ALA A 5 28.51 51.23 1.36
CA ALA A 5 27.67 50.33 2.13
C ALA A 5 28.42 48.99 2.26
N LEU A 6 28.94 48.70 3.44
CA LEU A 6 29.48 47.39 3.77
C LEU A 6 28.33 46.38 3.73
N VAL A 7 28.11 45.78 2.56
CA VAL A 7 27.34 44.53 2.45
C VAL A 7 28.07 43.54 3.35
N SER A 8 27.41 43.10 4.42
CA SER A 8 28.00 42.16 5.36
C SER A 8 28.26 40.81 4.68
N ASP A 9 29.52 40.54 4.36
CA ASP A 9 30.00 39.26 3.80
C ASP A 9 29.67 38.06 4.68
N ASN A 10 29.38 38.29 5.97
CA ASN A 10 29.05 37.27 6.96
C ASN A 10 27.73 36.56 6.64
N LYS A 11 26.77 37.25 5.99
CA LYS A 11 25.52 36.66 5.51
C LYS A 11 25.78 35.69 4.36
N SER A 12 26.83 35.91 3.55
CA SER A 12 27.16 35.08 2.39
C SER A 12 27.77 33.72 2.78
N VAL A 13 28.61 33.67 3.82
CA VAL A 13 29.24 32.43 4.29
C VAL A 13 28.21 31.52 4.96
N TYR A 14 27.36 32.07 5.81
CA TYR A 14 26.24 31.34 6.42
C TYR A 14 25.26 30.82 5.35
N ASN A 15 24.89 31.66 4.38
CA ASN A 15 24.07 31.25 3.25
C ASN A 15 24.74 30.17 2.38
N LYS A 16 26.08 30.18 2.24
CA LYS A 16 26.83 29.17 1.49
C LYS A 16 26.89 27.83 2.22
N VAL A 17 27.04 27.84 3.55
CA VAL A 17 27.00 26.62 4.38
C VAL A 17 25.60 26.01 4.35
N GLU A 18 24.56 26.84 4.50
CA GLU A 18 23.17 26.36 4.46
C GLU A 18 22.80 25.84 3.06
N ALA A 19 23.18 26.53 2.00
CA ALA A 19 23.01 26.06 0.62
C ALA A 19 23.72 24.71 0.38
N ARG A 20 24.92 24.51 0.92
CA ARG A 20 25.62 23.21 0.85
C ARG A 20 24.83 22.11 1.55
N LYS A 21 24.28 22.36 2.74
CA LYS A 21 23.41 21.38 3.44
C LYS A 21 22.18 21.05 2.61
N THR A 22 21.52 22.05 2.02
CA THR A 22 20.35 21.86 1.16
C THR A 22 20.69 21.02 -0.08
N ILE A 23 21.84 21.27 -0.72
CA ILE A 23 22.27 20.46 -1.88
C ILE A 23 22.50 19.01 -1.44
N VAL A 24 23.21 18.79 -0.33
CA VAL A 24 23.46 17.43 0.19
C VAL A 24 22.16 16.71 0.52
N SER A 25 21.20 17.39 1.17
CA SER A 25 19.91 16.79 1.50
C SER A 25 19.09 16.44 0.25
N LEU A 26 19.07 17.31 -0.76
CA LEU A 26 18.43 17.05 -2.04
C LEU A 26 19.07 15.84 -2.75
N CYS A 27 20.41 15.75 -2.78
CA CYS A 27 21.11 14.60 -3.34
C CYS A 27 20.72 13.29 -2.64
N TYR A 28 20.60 13.33 -1.31
CA TYR A 28 20.20 12.15 -0.54
C TYR A 28 18.76 11.72 -0.86
N ILE A 29 17.83 12.68 -0.97
CA ILE A 29 16.44 12.42 -1.36
C ILE A 29 16.40 11.81 -2.76
N MET A 30 17.09 12.40 -3.74
CA MET A 30 17.12 11.90 -5.11
C MET A 30 17.72 10.49 -5.20
N ALA A 31 18.81 10.22 -4.49
CA ALA A 31 19.41 8.88 -4.43
C ALA A 31 18.44 7.87 -3.78
N GLY A 32 17.77 8.25 -2.69
CA GLY A 32 16.75 7.43 -2.05
C GLY A 32 15.57 7.11 -2.99
N MET A 33 15.10 8.10 -3.74
CA MET A 33 14.03 7.92 -4.74
C MET A 33 14.46 6.98 -5.86
N GLN A 34 15.67 7.15 -6.41
CA GLN A 34 16.20 6.27 -7.45
C GLN A 34 16.38 4.83 -6.93
N ASN A 35 16.93 4.66 -5.74
CA ASN A 35 17.09 3.35 -5.11
C ASN A 35 15.74 2.65 -4.91
N LYS A 36 14.73 3.40 -4.44
CA LYS A 36 13.37 2.87 -4.30
C LYS A 36 12.80 2.45 -5.65
N PHE A 37 12.88 3.33 -6.66
CA PHE A 37 12.39 3.04 -8.01
C PHE A 37 13.03 1.76 -8.59
N VAL A 38 14.36 1.64 -8.49
CA VAL A 38 15.09 0.46 -8.97
C VAL A 38 14.67 -0.81 -8.23
N ASN A 39 14.48 -0.73 -6.91
CA ASN A 39 14.05 -1.90 -6.12
C ASN A 39 12.60 -2.30 -6.42
N ASP A 40 11.70 -1.34 -6.56
CA ASP A 40 10.30 -1.57 -6.93
C ASP A 40 10.21 -2.21 -8.32
N PHE A 41 10.99 -1.71 -9.29
CA PHE A 41 11.06 -2.29 -10.64
C PHE A 41 11.58 -3.73 -10.65
N LYS A 42 12.65 -4.01 -9.89
CA LYS A 42 13.17 -5.38 -9.73
C LYS A 42 12.13 -6.31 -9.12
N LEU A 43 11.35 -5.83 -8.15
CA LEU A 43 10.27 -6.59 -7.54
C LEU A 43 9.17 -6.91 -8.55
N GLU A 44 8.77 -5.94 -9.38
CA GLU A 44 7.78 -6.13 -10.44
C GLU A 44 8.22 -7.20 -11.45
N ILE A 45 9.47 -7.14 -11.92
CA ILE A 45 10.04 -8.19 -12.79
C ILE A 45 10.00 -9.56 -12.07
N GLY A 46 10.39 -9.61 -10.80
CA GLY A 46 10.36 -10.84 -10.01
C GLY A 46 8.94 -11.42 -9.86
N LEU A 47 7.94 -10.57 -9.64
CA LEU A 47 6.53 -10.96 -9.57
C LEU A 47 6.02 -11.46 -10.93
N TYR A 48 6.34 -10.76 -12.02
CA TYR A 48 5.99 -11.16 -13.38
C TYR A 48 6.55 -12.54 -13.71
N LEU A 49 7.83 -12.79 -13.42
CA LEU A 49 8.45 -14.11 -13.59
C LEU A 49 7.75 -15.18 -12.74
N SER A 50 7.39 -14.87 -11.49
CA SER A 50 6.64 -15.81 -10.66
C SER A 50 5.24 -16.11 -11.19
N VAL A 51 4.60 -15.19 -11.90
CA VAL A 51 3.29 -15.41 -12.55
C VAL A 51 3.45 -16.26 -13.80
N LEU A 52 4.58 -16.17 -14.49
CA LEU A 52 4.95 -17.06 -15.60
C LEU A 52 5.43 -18.45 -15.13
N ASP A 53 5.17 -18.82 -13.87
CA ASP A 53 5.61 -20.07 -13.24
C ASP A 53 7.12 -20.33 -13.34
N ALA A 54 7.92 -19.27 -13.42
CA ALA A 54 9.38 -19.41 -13.39
C ALA A 54 9.80 -20.06 -12.08
N ILE A 55 10.59 -21.13 -12.17
CA ILE A 55 11.13 -21.82 -10.99
C ILE A 55 12.05 -20.89 -10.20
N CYS A 56 12.18 -21.15 -8.90
CA CYS A 56 13.00 -20.31 -8.00
C CYS A 56 14.45 -20.14 -8.48
N VAL A 57 15.02 -21.16 -9.12
CA VAL A 57 16.38 -21.12 -9.70
C VAL A 57 16.47 -20.08 -10.83
N ALA A 58 15.46 -20.00 -11.69
CA ALA A 58 15.42 -19.03 -12.79
C ALA A 58 15.31 -17.59 -12.25
N ILE A 59 14.44 -17.36 -11.27
CA ILE A 59 14.29 -16.05 -10.62
C ILE A 59 15.58 -15.64 -9.90
N ASN A 60 16.23 -16.57 -9.18
CA ASN A 60 17.50 -16.29 -8.52
C ASN A 60 18.63 -16.01 -9.52
N THR A 61 18.62 -16.69 -10.67
CA THR A 61 19.58 -16.43 -11.75
C THR A 61 19.39 -15.01 -12.30
N ILE A 62 18.15 -14.59 -12.58
CA ILE A 62 17.85 -13.23 -13.05
C ILE A 62 18.17 -12.17 -11.98
N ASN A 63 18.01 -12.51 -10.70
CA ASN A 63 18.45 -11.64 -9.60
C ASN A 63 19.98 -11.51 -9.53
N SER A 64 20.73 -12.59 -9.77
CA SER A 64 22.20 -12.58 -9.72
C SER A 64 22.83 -11.67 -10.78
N ILE A 65 22.18 -11.52 -11.93
CA ILE A 65 22.55 -10.56 -12.98
C ILE A 65 21.95 -9.16 -12.76
N GLY A 66 21.25 -8.95 -11.65
CA GLY A 66 20.77 -7.64 -11.20
C GLY A 66 19.42 -7.21 -11.77
N PHE A 67 18.70 -8.06 -12.50
CA PHE A 67 17.48 -7.68 -13.23
C PHE A 67 16.18 -7.89 -12.46
N SER A 68 16.12 -8.81 -11.48
CA SER A 68 14.92 -9.06 -10.68
C SER A 68 15.20 -9.04 -9.18
N ALA A 69 14.13 -9.02 -8.38
CA ALA A 69 14.19 -9.33 -6.97
C ALA A 69 14.47 -10.83 -6.76
N TYR A 70 15.07 -11.16 -5.62
CA TYR A 70 15.35 -12.53 -5.22
C TYR A 70 14.05 -13.28 -4.91
N TYR A 71 14.00 -14.59 -5.17
CA TYR A 71 12.77 -15.38 -5.05
C TYR A 71 12.08 -15.25 -3.68
N ILE A 72 12.85 -15.23 -2.59
CA ILE A 72 12.28 -15.09 -1.24
C ILE A 72 11.55 -13.76 -1.06
N ILE A 73 12.08 -12.67 -1.64
CA ILE A 73 11.46 -11.34 -1.56
C ILE A 73 10.13 -11.36 -2.32
N VAL A 74 10.13 -11.93 -3.53
CA VAL A 74 8.91 -12.09 -4.35
C VAL A 74 7.86 -12.89 -3.60
N ASN A 75 8.24 -14.03 -3.02
CA ASN A 75 7.30 -14.89 -2.30
C ASN A 75 6.72 -14.20 -1.05
N ASN A 76 7.56 -13.52 -0.28
CA ASN A 76 7.12 -12.75 0.89
C ASN A 76 6.13 -11.63 0.49
N PHE A 77 6.37 -10.98 -0.64
CA PHE A 77 5.48 -9.95 -1.16
C PHE A 77 4.12 -10.53 -1.58
N LYS A 78 4.10 -11.69 -2.25
CA LYS A 78 2.86 -12.41 -2.59
C LYS A 78 2.06 -12.76 -1.33
N HIS A 79 2.73 -13.27 -0.29
CA HIS A 79 2.09 -13.54 1.00
C HIS A 79 1.52 -12.28 1.64
N LYS A 80 2.26 -11.15 1.59
CA LYS A 80 1.77 -9.87 2.09
C LYS A 80 0.49 -9.44 1.38
N ILE A 81 0.45 -9.50 0.04
CA ILE A 81 -0.76 -9.18 -0.73
C ILE A 81 -1.93 -10.09 -0.35
N ALA A 82 -1.69 -11.41 -0.28
CA ALA A 82 -2.74 -12.36 0.06
C ALA A 82 -3.33 -12.10 1.46
N ASN A 83 -2.47 -11.79 2.43
CA ASN A 83 -2.87 -11.49 3.80
C ASN A 83 -3.66 -10.18 3.87
N GLU A 84 -3.17 -9.11 3.23
CA GLU A 84 -3.87 -7.81 3.16
C GLU A 84 -5.25 -7.94 2.50
N HIS A 85 -5.32 -8.67 1.39
CA HIS A 85 -6.59 -8.93 0.69
C HIS A 85 -7.58 -9.69 1.58
N SER A 86 -7.13 -10.74 2.28
CA SER A 86 -7.99 -11.48 3.22
C SER A 86 -8.52 -10.61 4.36
N LEU A 87 -7.68 -9.75 4.93
CA LEU A 87 -8.08 -8.81 5.98
C LEU A 87 -9.10 -7.80 5.45
N ASN A 88 -8.89 -7.25 4.25
CA ASN A 88 -9.79 -6.30 3.64
C ASN A 88 -11.16 -6.92 3.33
N ILE A 89 -11.21 -8.14 2.82
CA ILE A 89 -12.47 -8.88 2.63
C ILE A 89 -13.16 -9.11 3.97
N ARG A 90 -12.44 -9.56 4.99
CA ARG A 90 -13.02 -9.79 6.32
C ARG A 90 -13.63 -8.52 6.89
N LYS A 91 -12.90 -7.40 6.78
CA LYS A 91 -13.39 -6.09 7.22
C LYS A 91 -14.66 -5.69 6.48
N PHE A 92 -14.67 -5.80 5.15
CA PHE A 92 -15.85 -5.51 4.33
C PHE A 92 -17.05 -6.36 4.74
N LEU A 93 -16.87 -7.67 4.94
CA LEU A 93 -17.93 -8.58 5.37
C LEU A 93 -18.44 -8.23 6.77
N PHE A 94 -17.55 -7.91 7.71
CA PHE A 94 -17.93 -7.51 9.06
C PHE A 94 -18.79 -6.24 9.06
N GLU A 95 -18.42 -5.24 8.25
CA GLU A 95 -19.14 -3.96 8.16
C GLU A 95 -20.53 -4.11 7.52
N HIS A 96 -20.70 -5.01 6.53
CA HIS A 96 -21.91 -5.04 5.70
C HIS A 96 -22.84 -6.24 5.96
N VAL A 97 -22.32 -7.38 6.41
CA VAL A 97 -23.11 -8.61 6.60
C VAL A 97 -23.61 -8.76 8.04
N ASN A 98 -22.83 -8.35 9.05
CA ASN A 98 -23.26 -8.48 10.45
C ASN A 98 -24.39 -7.50 10.83
N ASN A 99 -24.56 -6.39 10.10
CA ASN A 99 -25.72 -5.50 10.26
C ASN A 99 -27.04 -6.14 9.76
N TYR A 100 -26.97 -7.23 8.97
CA TYR A 100 -28.15 -7.94 8.52
C TYR A 100 -28.88 -8.65 9.67
N HIS A 101 -28.13 -9.20 10.63
CA HIS A 101 -28.73 -9.84 11.81
C HIS A 101 -29.43 -8.83 12.73
N ASP A 102 -28.87 -7.64 12.93
CA ASP A 102 -29.49 -6.57 13.75
C ASP A 102 -30.82 -6.05 13.17
N ILE A 103 -30.97 -6.00 11.84
CA ILE A 103 -32.19 -5.50 11.17
C ILE A 103 -33.30 -6.57 11.13
N HIS A 104 -32.93 -7.84 10.97
CA HIS A 104 -33.90 -8.94 10.90
C HIS A 104 -34.34 -9.45 12.28
N GLU A 105 -33.52 -9.32 13.32
CA GLU A 105 -33.94 -9.60 14.70
C GLU A 105 -34.96 -8.55 15.19
N LYS A 106 -34.75 -7.26 14.89
CA LYS A 106 -35.69 -6.17 15.25
C LYS A 106 -37.03 -6.19 14.50
N ARG A 107 -37.12 -6.87 13.35
CA ARG A 107 -38.33 -6.93 12.50
C ARG A 107 -39.11 -8.23 12.62
N ARG A 108 -38.73 -9.13 13.53
CA ARG A 108 -39.51 -10.35 13.79
C ARG A 108 -40.90 -9.94 14.31
N PRO A 109 -41.99 -10.21 13.57
CA PRO A 109 -43.33 -9.87 14.04
C PRO A 109 -43.73 -10.88 15.12
N ASP A 110 -43.96 -10.41 16.35
CA ASP A 110 -44.43 -11.26 17.47
C ASP A 110 -45.94 -11.59 17.41
N ALA A 111 -46.63 -11.27 16.31
CA ALA A 111 -48.05 -11.50 16.17
C ALA A 111 -48.34 -12.67 15.21
N ILE A 112 -48.49 -13.87 15.75
CA ILE A 112 -49.23 -14.95 15.08
C ILE A 112 -50.71 -14.65 15.28
N THR A 113 -51.31 -13.89 14.36
CA THR A 113 -52.77 -13.82 14.25
C THR A 113 -53.21 -14.82 13.20
N LEU A 114 -53.63 -16.01 13.64
CA LEU A 114 -54.23 -17.02 12.77
C LEU A 114 -55.65 -16.56 12.40
N SER A 115 -55.86 -16.21 11.14
CA SER A 115 -57.19 -15.99 10.59
C SER A 115 -57.90 -17.34 10.47
N THR A 116 -58.83 -17.64 11.37
CA THR A 116 -59.70 -18.81 11.27
C THR A 116 -60.68 -18.61 10.12
N ALA A 117 -60.53 -19.41 9.05
CA ALA A 117 -61.45 -19.42 7.93
C ALA A 117 -62.85 -19.92 8.38
N LYS A 118 -63.86 -19.05 8.30
CA LYS A 118 -65.27 -19.44 8.44
C LYS A 118 -65.68 -20.23 7.18
N HIS A 119 -65.72 -21.55 7.28
CA HIS A 119 -66.40 -22.39 6.29
C HIS A 119 -67.92 -22.11 6.35
N MET A 120 -68.50 -21.63 5.26
CA MET A 120 -69.95 -21.69 5.05
C MET A 120 -70.30 -23.10 4.59
N VAL A 121 -71.21 -23.74 5.33
CA VAL A 121 -71.84 -25.02 4.98
C VAL A 121 -72.80 -24.78 3.80
N THR A 122 -72.87 -25.79 2.93
CA THR A 122 -73.55 -25.92 1.64
C THR A 122 -75.02 -25.51 1.63
#